data_AF-A0A6I2RN38-F1
#
_entry.id   AF-A0A6I2RN38-F1
#
_cell.length_a   1.000
_cell.length_b   1.000
_cell.length_c   1.000
_cell.angle_alpha   90.00
_cell.angle_beta   90.00
_cell.angle_gamma   90.00
#
_symmetry.space_group_name_H-M   'P 1'
#
loop_
_entity.id
_entity.type
_entity.pdbx_description
1 polymer ?
#
loop_
_entity_poly.entity_id
_entity_poly.type
_entity_poly.pdbx_seq_one_letter_code
_entity_poly.pdbx_strand_id
1 'polypeptide(L)'
;MYRKTILVIEHDGLAVRAFTIAFALRSPDFDWKAAVKAACEEYVQSEEGRKVYQYNCGCFNWADFVQHVPKELCIKHGLLRCDDELAEETVDWDEELVSSLE
;
A
#
# COMPACT_ATOMS: atom_id res chain seq x y z
N MET A 1 12.93 -2.67 9.95
CA MET A 1 12.10 -1.88 9.00
C MET A 1 11.35 -0.81 9.77
N TYR A 2 11.19 0.38 9.20
CA TYR A 2 10.48 1.49 9.83
C TYR A 2 9.05 1.55 9.32
N ARG A 3 8.07 1.69 10.20
CA ARG A 3 6.66 1.78 9.80
C ARG A 3 6.27 3.23 9.54
N LYS A 4 5.68 3.49 8.38
CA LYS A 4 5.04 4.76 8.03
C LYS A 4 3.56 4.52 7.78
N THR A 5 2.71 4.96 8.69
CA THR A 5 1.26 4.99 8.48
C THR A 5 0.86 6.41 8.06
N ILE A 6 0.08 6.51 6.99
CA ILE A 6 -0.50 7.77 6.53
C ILE A 6 -2.02 7.69 6.61
N LEU A 7 -2.66 8.82 6.90
CA LEU A 7 -4.10 9.01 6.78
C LEU A 7 -4.38 9.70 5.45
N VAL A 8 -5.13 9.05 4.57
CA VAL A 8 -5.63 9.63 3.33
C VAL A 8 -7.04 10.12 3.60
N ILE A 9 -7.32 11.36 3.22
CA ILE A 9 -8.64 11.99 3.39
C ILE A 9 -9.12 12.47 2.02
N GLU A 10 -10.29 11.98 1.62
CA GLU A 10 -11.04 12.45 0.46
C GLU A 10 -12.14 13.39 0.95
N HIS A 11 -12.28 14.53 0.28
CA HIS A 11 -13.36 15.48 0.49
C HIS A 11 -14.16 15.59 -0.81
N ASP A 12 -15.40 15.10 -0.82
CA ASP A 12 -16.30 15.20 -1.99
C ASP A 12 -17.35 16.33 -1.84
N GLY A 13 -17.15 17.21 -0.85
CA GLY A 13 -18.00 18.37 -0.55
C GLY A 13 -19.23 18.06 0.30
N LEU A 14 -19.69 16.80 0.36
CA LEU A 14 -20.84 16.37 1.17
C LEU A 14 -20.45 15.30 2.20
N ALA A 15 -19.41 14.52 1.90
CA ALA A 15 -18.86 13.46 2.74
C ALA A 15 -17.34 13.59 2.83
N VAL A 16 -16.83 13.06 3.94
CA VAL A 16 -15.39 12.85 4.15
C VAL A 16 -15.17 11.36 4.24
N ARG A 17 -14.28 10.84 3.40
CA ARG A 17 -13.81 9.46 3.52
C ARG A 17 -12.37 9.49 3.95
N ALA A 18 -12.02 8.65 4.91
CA ALA A 18 -10.67 8.53 5.37
C ALA A 18 -10.28 7.06 5.51
N PHE A 19 -9.06 6.74 5.11
CA PHE A 19 -8.49 5.41 5.28
C PHE A 19 -7.00 5.53 5.53
N THR A 20 -6.42 4.52 6.16
CA THR A 20 -4.99 4.46 6.44
C THR A 20 -4.27 3.60 5.41
N ILE A 21 -3.06 4.00 5.04
CA ILE A 21 -2.12 3.16 4.30
C ILE A 21 -0.88 3.01 5.17
N ALA A 22 -0.36 1.79 5.27
CA ALA A 22 0.87 1.52 6.01
C ALA A 22 1.97 1.02 5.07
N PHE A 23 3.17 1.58 5.24
CA PHE A 23 4.36 1.16 4.52
C PHE A 23 5.45 0.73 5.50
N ALA A 24 6.16 -0.34 5.15
CA ALA A 24 7.43 -0.70 5.76
C ALA A 24 8.57 -0.12 4.90
N LEU A 25 9.39 0.73 5.53
CA LEU A 25 10.47 1.48 4.93
C LEU A 25 11.84 0.92 5.35
N ARG A 26 12.84 1.08 4.49
CA ARG A 26 14.22 0.62 4.73
C ARG A 26 14.97 1.52 5.72
N SER A 27 14.67 2.82 5.73
CA SER A 27 15.27 3.83 6.61
C SER A 27 14.24 4.92 6.95
N PRO A 28 14.43 5.71 8.03
CA PRO A 28 13.52 6.80 8.38
C PRO A 28 13.59 7.96 7.37
N ASP A 29 14.75 8.16 6.73
CA ASP A 29 15.00 9.22 5.75
C ASP A 29 14.58 8.82 4.32
N PHE A 30 14.02 7.62 4.14
CA PHE A 30 13.55 7.17 2.84
C PHE A 30 12.40 8.06 2.35
N ASP A 31 12.53 8.61 1.15
CA ASP A 31 11.48 9.41 0.51
C ASP A 31 10.36 8.52 -0.05
N TRP A 32 9.54 8.03 0.88
CA TRP A 32 8.39 7.18 0.59
C TRP A 32 7.41 7.85 -0.38
N LYS A 33 7.29 9.19 -0.36
CA LYS A 33 6.32 9.90 -1.19
C LYS A 33 6.79 9.97 -2.64
N ALA A 34 8.09 10.17 -2.88
CA ALA A 34 8.69 10.07 -4.21
C ALA A 34 8.57 8.64 -4.76
N ALA A 35 8.82 7.62 -3.93
CA ALA A 35 8.67 6.23 -4.34
C ALA A 35 7.23 5.87 -4.76
N VAL A 36 6.21 6.39 -4.04
CA VAL A 36 4.79 6.16 -4.42
C VAL A 36 4.53 6.78 -5.79
N LYS A 37 4.99 8.02 -6.01
CA LYS A 37 4.82 8.70 -7.29
C LYS A 37 5.48 7.92 -8.43
N ALA A 38 6.72 7.46 -8.23
CA ALA A 38 7.43 6.67 -9.23
C ALA A 38 6.70 5.35 -9.57
N ALA A 39 6.12 4.67 -8.56
CA ALA A 39 5.30 3.48 -8.78
C ALA A 39 4.01 3.78 -9.56
N CYS A 40 3.31 4.87 -9.24
CA CYS A 40 2.14 5.32 -9.99
C CYS A 40 2.50 5.70 -11.44
N GLU A 41 3.58 6.47 -11.63
CA GLU A 41 4.08 6.88 -12.94
C GLU A 41 4.42 5.68 -13.80
N GLU A 42 5.10 4.68 -13.25
CA GLU A 42 5.37 3.43 -13.96
C GLU A 42 4.08 2.67 -14.29
N TYR A 43 3.14 2.56 -13.34
CA TYR A 43 1.86 1.90 -13.57
C TYR A 43 1.10 2.55 -14.72
N VAL A 44 0.98 3.88 -14.77
CA VAL A 44 0.26 4.58 -15.84
C VAL A 44 0.98 4.55 -17.19
N GLN A 45 2.19 3.99 -17.30
CA GLN A 45 2.82 3.67 -18.59
C GLN A 45 2.45 2.27 -19.12
N SER A 46 1.94 1.37 -18.26
CA SER A 46 1.42 0.07 -18.69
C SER A 46 0.16 0.20 -19.56
N GLU A 47 -0.26 -0.86 -20.24
CA GLU A 47 -1.51 -0.81 -21.00
C GLU A 47 -2.73 -0.64 -20.08
N GLU A 48 -2.78 -1.39 -18.99
CA GLU A 48 -3.83 -1.37 -17.98
C GLU A 48 -3.90 -0.01 -17.29
N GLY A 49 -2.76 0.49 -16.81
CA GLY A 49 -2.70 1.77 -16.13
C GLY A 49 -3.03 2.95 -17.04
N ARG A 50 -2.67 2.91 -18.33
CA ARG A 50 -3.12 3.92 -19.30
C ARG A 50 -4.64 3.94 -19.45
N LYS A 51 -5.29 2.77 -19.50
CA LYS A 51 -6.75 2.67 -19.58
C LYS A 51 -7.41 3.29 -18.35
N VAL A 52 -6.93 2.96 -17.14
CA VAL A 52 -7.42 3.55 -15.89
C VAL A 52 -7.24 5.07 -15.89
N TYR A 53 -6.03 5.55 -16.21
CA TYR A 53 -5.71 6.97 -16.21
C TYR A 53 -6.58 7.77 -17.21
N GLN A 54 -6.78 7.23 -18.42
CA GLN A 54 -7.64 7.84 -19.43
C GLN A 54 -9.11 7.84 -19.02
N TYR A 55 -9.60 6.72 -18.46
CA TYR A 55 -10.96 6.61 -17.94
C TYR A 55 -11.24 7.62 -16.84
N ASN A 56 -10.25 7.87 -15.96
CA ASN A 56 -10.31 8.88 -14.91
C ASN A 56 -9.97 10.30 -15.39
N CYS A 57 -10.14 10.61 -16.67
CA CYS A 57 -9.93 11.95 -17.24
C CYS A 57 -8.50 12.51 -17.03
N GLY A 58 -7.48 11.66 -16.97
CA GLY A 58 -6.11 12.08 -16.70
C GLY A 58 -5.85 12.41 -15.22
N CYS A 59 -6.68 11.91 -14.31
CA CYS A 59 -6.46 11.98 -12.87
C CYS A 59 -6.02 10.61 -12.33
N PHE A 60 -5.09 10.62 -11.37
CA PHE A 60 -4.67 9.43 -10.63
C PHE A 60 -4.34 9.83 -9.19
N ASN A 61 -5.16 9.41 -8.24
CA ASN A 61 -5.10 9.83 -6.84
C ASN A 61 -4.72 8.68 -5.89
N TRP A 62 -4.85 8.88 -4.58
CA TRP A 62 -4.50 7.88 -3.57
C TRP A 62 -5.42 6.66 -3.55
N ALA A 63 -6.70 6.81 -3.94
CA ALA A 63 -7.60 5.66 -4.09
C ALA A 63 -7.17 4.82 -5.28
N ASP A 64 -6.83 5.46 -6.41
CA ASP A 64 -6.31 4.76 -7.59
C ASP A 64 -4.99 4.03 -7.28
N PHE A 65 -4.10 4.65 -6.50
CA PHE A 65 -2.88 4.00 -6.02
C PHE A 65 -3.17 2.70 -5.26
N VAL A 66 -4.07 2.73 -4.29
CA VAL A 66 -4.40 1.53 -3.50
C VAL A 66 -5.05 0.46 -4.37
N GLN A 67 -6.00 0.86 -5.21
CA GLN A 67 -6.84 -0.04 -5.99
C GLN A 67 -6.11 -0.68 -7.18
N HIS A 68 -5.21 0.06 -7.83
CA HIS A 68 -4.71 -0.31 -9.15
C HIS A 68 -3.21 -0.57 -9.22
N VAL A 69 -2.39 0.07 -8.37
CA VAL A 69 -0.93 -0.10 -8.45
C VAL A 69 -0.53 -1.42 -7.77
N PRO A 70 0.08 -2.37 -8.51
CA PRO A 70 0.48 -3.65 -7.96
C PRO A 70 1.56 -3.52 -6.89
N LYS A 71 1.58 -4.47 -5.95
CA LYS A 71 2.61 -4.52 -4.90
C LYS A 71 4.01 -4.68 -5.47
N GLU A 72 4.16 -5.40 -6.57
CA GLU A 72 5.44 -5.65 -7.22
C GLU A 72 6.07 -4.35 -7.70
N LEU A 73 5.27 -3.41 -8.22
CA LEU A 73 5.73 -2.06 -8.56
C LEU A 73 6.11 -1.28 -7.30
N CYS A 74 5.32 -1.37 -6.23
CA CYS A 74 5.67 -0.74 -4.96
C CYS A 74 7.04 -1.25 -4.46
N ILE A 75 7.24 -2.57 -4.45
CA ILE A 75 8.48 -3.22 -4.00
C ILE A 75 9.67 -2.79 -4.87
N LYS A 76 9.48 -2.73 -6.20
CA LYS A 76 10.49 -2.24 -7.15
C LYS A 76 10.96 -0.83 -6.81
N HIS A 77 10.05 0.04 -6.38
CA HIS A 77 10.34 1.40 -5.94
C HIS A 77 10.72 1.52 -4.46
N GLY A 78 10.95 0.39 -3.78
CA GLY A 78 11.42 0.36 -2.39
C GLY A 78 10.34 0.52 -1.33
N LEU A 79 9.06 0.43 -1.72
CA LEU A 79 7.91 0.48 -0.83
C LEU A 79 7.37 -0.93 -0.57
N LEU A 80 7.40 -1.36 0.68
CA LEU A 80 6.63 -2.52 1.10
C LEU A 80 5.29 -2.04 1.66
N ARG A 81 4.24 -2.19 0.87
CA ARG A 81 2.87 -1.81 1.22
C ARG A 81 2.26 -2.89 2.11
N CYS A 82 1.85 -2.53 3.33
CA CYS A 82 1.41 -3.46 4.39
C CYS A 82 -0.08 -3.85 4.30
N ASP A 83 -0.76 -3.44 3.23
CA ASP A 83 -2.22 -3.46 3.10
C ASP A 83 -2.81 -4.87 3.05
N ASP A 84 -1.99 -5.87 2.72
CA ASP A 84 -2.32 -7.27 2.94
C ASP A 84 -1.11 -7.94 3.55
N GLU A 85 -1.05 -8.00 4.88
CA GLU A 85 -0.35 -9.08 5.56
C GLU A 85 -1.06 -10.38 5.16
N LEU A 86 -0.71 -10.91 3.98
CA LEU A 86 -0.92 -12.32 3.67
C LEU A 86 -0.15 -13.07 4.74
N ALA A 87 -0.87 -13.72 5.65
CA ALA A 87 -0.25 -14.57 6.65
C ALA A 87 0.66 -15.56 5.91
N GLU A 88 1.96 -15.53 6.22
CA GLU A 88 2.91 -16.51 5.70
C GLU A 88 2.57 -17.90 6.24
N GLU A 89 1.99 -17.95 7.43
CA GLU A 89 1.57 -19.14 8.13
C GLU A 89 0.30 -18.83 8.96
N THR A 90 -0.64 -19.78 8.95
CA THR A 90 -1.83 -19.74 9.82
C THR A 90 -1.57 -20.67 11.00
N VAL A 91 -1.55 -20.13 12.22
CA VAL A 91 -1.45 -20.91 13.46
C VAL A 91 -2.82 -20.98 14.15
N ASP A 92 -3.03 -22.01 14.97
CA ASP A 92 -4.23 -22.09 15.82
C ASP A 92 -4.09 -21.11 16.99
N TRP A 93 -5.14 -20.34 17.27
CA TRP A 93 -5.16 -19.40 18.39
C TRP A 93 -5.00 -20.11 19.73
N ASP A 94 -5.48 -21.35 19.83
CA ASP A 94 -5.47 -22.16 21.04
C ASP A 94 -4.39 -23.25 21.01
N GLU A 95 -3.35 -23.16 20.16
CA GLU A 95 -2.24 -24.12 20.18
C GLU A 95 -1.46 -24.07 21.51
N GLU A 96 -1.20 -25.23 22.11
CA GLU A 96 -0.42 -25.32 23.35
C GLU A 96 1.07 -25.10 23.04
N LEU A 97 1.60 -23.96 23.47
CA LEU A 97 2.98 -23.53 23.19
C LEU A 97 4.00 -24.07 24.20
N VAL A 98 3.56 -24.75 25.26
CA VAL A 98 4.42 -25.23 26.35
C VAL A 98 4.23 -26.73 26.58
N SER A 99 5.30 -27.50 26.43
CA SER A 99 5.32 -28.89 26.89
C SER A 99 5.66 -28.92 28.38
N SER A 100 4.65 -29.05 29.24
CA SER A 100 4.71 -29.35 30.70
C SER A 100 5.82 -28.67 31.52
N LEU A 101 5.43 -27.84 32.50
CA LEU A 101 6.33 -27.41 33.57
C LEU A 101 6.55 -28.58 34.55
N GLU A 102 7.70 -29.25 34.47
CA GLU A 102 8.21 -30.05 35.59
C GLU A 102 8.78 -29.16 36.70
#